data_AF-A0A3P4QLA5-F1
#
_entry.id   AF-A0A3P4QLA5-F1
#
_cell.length_a   1.000
_cell.length_b   1.000
_cell.length_c   1.000
_cell.angle_alpha   90.00
_cell.angle_beta   90.00
_cell.angle_gamma   90.00
#
_symmetry.space_group_name_H-M   'P 1'
#
loop_
_entity.id
_entity.type
_entity.pdbx_description
1 polymer ?
#
loop_
_entity_poly.entity_id
_entity_poly.type
_entity_poly.pdbx_seq_one_letter_code
_entity_poly.pdbx_strand_id
1 'polypeptide(L)'
;MLFANAFVENSTNKKDSTAIKIKSISVSLYGYDTGAALARKFLDELLEEFCEKEGEDKYLFKKVPVNIVFAGFFDCSRHSPASNNNGLDYFLSLPGKITKNNKLKTAGKIAKVAFGEKAIELDTILPGTVKNALHLVAAYERRLWRSLYQLGSSNTEHKEILLPGCSEDVGGGLKPDEQKPSAELCRVALQKMYEAAYDAGVPFPDFETLPSFSETVSRYFLMNEAVEGKSVKEWMKSYDMEVGQCQKETQSASESKVNDTDNKNDLPFDFYLDIYFKWLANQYYLYCTELYQLDEKLSLAHRKQISGYGPLAGTGINPNPEADEINAQIAELKSHWGWLDDVRRVATGLSNDFNYGRPMDTRMLNHEDIFRPAWKRAELFLDYYHKAWNGEELTDISWLGIDTIHSYFTHDLQTVDTGASINESFSFVVWLNIPNQKKTRRKVRRTVTISRFVRW
;
A
#
# COMPACT_ATOMS: atom_id res chain seq x y z
N MET A 1 27.07 28.12 16.38
CA MET A 1 27.64 28.56 17.67
C MET A 1 26.60 28.72 18.78
N LEU A 2 25.48 29.43 18.57
CA LEU A 2 24.45 29.66 19.61
C LEU A 2 23.89 28.37 20.26
N PHE A 3 23.53 27.37 19.45
CA PHE A 3 23.00 26.09 19.97
C PHE A 3 24.03 25.29 20.79
N ALA A 4 25.29 25.24 20.35
CA ALA A 4 26.34 24.53 21.07
C ALA A 4 26.56 25.14 22.47
N ASN A 5 26.57 26.48 22.56
CA ASN A 5 26.73 27.20 23.82
C ASN A 5 25.52 26.99 24.75
N ALA A 6 24.31 26.91 24.21
CA ALA A 6 23.10 26.65 25.02
C ALA A 6 23.11 25.24 25.65
N PHE A 7 23.60 24.21 24.94
CA PHE A 7 23.79 22.87 25.52
C PHE A 7 24.89 22.82 26.59
N VAL A 8 25.95 23.62 26.44
CA VAL A 8 27.00 23.76 27.45
C VAL A 8 26.42 24.38 28.72
N GLU A 9 25.61 25.44 28.62
CA GLU A 9 24.93 26.06 29.76
C GLU A 9 23.92 25.12 30.45
N ASN A 10 23.22 24.27 29.69
CA ASN A 10 22.39 23.21 30.26
C ASN A 10 23.21 22.17 31.06
N SER A 11 24.50 22.03 30.76
CA SER A 11 25.39 21.07 31.43
C SER A 11 25.99 21.61 32.73
N THR A 12 26.14 22.93 32.87
CA THR A 12 26.92 23.58 33.95
C THR A 12 26.14 23.93 35.22
N ASN A 13 24.83 23.67 35.30
CA ASN A 13 23.99 23.80 36.52
C ASN A 13 24.08 25.17 37.26
N LYS A 14 24.55 26.24 36.61
CA LYS A 14 24.60 27.58 37.21
C LYS A 14 23.17 28.13 37.34
N LYS A 15 22.72 28.33 38.58
CA LYS A 15 21.38 28.84 38.91
C LYS A 15 21.17 30.31 38.49
N ASP A 16 22.25 31.10 38.41
CA ASP A 16 22.19 32.56 38.18
C ASP A 16 22.73 33.00 36.80
N SER A 17 22.78 32.09 35.82
CA SER A 17 23.21 32.40 34.45
C SER A 17 22.07 33.07 33.67
N THR A 18 22.30 34.26 33.11
CA THR A 18 21.39 34.97 32.20
C THR A 18 21.38 34.38 30.78
N ALA A 19 22.15 33.31 30.53
CA ALA A 19 22.27 32.67 29.23
C ALA A 19 21.01 31.87 28.86
N ILE A 20 20.66 31.88 27.57
CA ILE A 20 19.52 31.13 27.01
C ILE A 20 19.76 29.63 27.19
N LYS A 21 18.84 28.96 27.91
CA LYS A 21 18.83 27.51 28.12
C LYS A 21 17.79 26.83 27.24
N ILE A 22 18.11 25.65 26.73
CA ILE A 22 17.15 24.84 25.96
C ILE A 22 16.26 24.09 26.95
N LYS A 23 14.95 24.35 26.95
CA LYS A 23 14.01 23.69 27.89
C LYS A 23 13.58 22.30 27.42
N SER A 24 13.41 22.13 26.12
CA SER A 24 12.96 20.88 25.51
C SER A 24 13.36 20.83 24.03
N ILE A 25 13.47 19.62 23.50
CA ILE A 25 13.59 19.34 22.08
C ILE A 25 12.33 18.60 21.67
N SER A 26 11.62 19.11 20.68
CA SER A 26 10.46 18.45 20.09
C SER A 26 10.83 17.92 18.72
N VAL A 27 10.54 16.64 18.47
CA VAL A 27 10.87 15.95 17.23
C VAL A 27 9.58 15.46 16.60
N SER A 28 9.37 15.81 15.33
CA SER A 28 8.32 15.27 14.49
C SER A 28 8.95 14.63 13.27
N LEU A 29 8.53 13.42 12.94
CA LEU A 29 9.13 12.59 11.89
C LEU A 29 8.11 12.37 10.79
N TYR A 30 8.54 12.49 9.54
CA TYR A 30 7.74 12.18 8.38
C TYR A 30 8.52 11.28 7.44
N GLY A 31 7.83 10.35 6.79
CA GLY A 31 8.44 9.57 5.71
C GLY A 31 7.40 8.91 4.83
N TYR A 32 7.78 8.73 3.57
CA TYR A 32 7.01 7.97 2.58
C TYR A 32 7.85 6.76 2.14
N ASP A 33 7.21 5.60 2.03
CA ASP A 33 7.84 4.38 1.54
C ASP A 33 9.11 4.04 2.34
N THR A 34 10.25 3.89 1.66
CA THR A 34 11.53 3.59 2.30
C THR A 34 12.01 4.76 3.17
N GLY A 35 11.58 5.99 2.86
CA GLY A 35 11.80 7.16 3.71
C GLY A 35 11.13 7.05 5.08
N ALA A 36 9.98 6.36 5.18
CA ALA A 36 9.35 6.06 6.47
C ALA A 36 10.17 5.03 7.28
N ALA A 37 10.69 4.00 6.62
CA ALA A 37 11.59 3.04 7.25
C ALA A 37 12.88 3.73 7.76
N LEU A 38 13.45 4.66 6.96
CA LEU A 38 14.57 5.49 7.38
C LEU A 38 14.23 6.37 8.58
N ALA A 39 13.05 7.02 8.59
CA ALA A 39 12.61 7.85 9.70
C ALA A 39 12.44 7.06 11.00
N ARG A 40 11.91 5.83 10.91
CA ARG A 40 11.83 4.91 12.06
C ARG A 40 13.22 4.47 12.52
N LYS A 41 14.13 4.17 11.60
CA LYS A 41 15.50 3.81 11.95
C LYS A 41 16.26 4.95 12.61
N PHE A 42 16.10 6.17 12.10
CA PHE A 42 16.61 7.39 12.71
C PHE A 42 16.09 7.56 14.14
N LEU A 43 14.80 7.32 14.37
CA LEU A 43 14.21 7.39 15.71
C LEU A 43 14.85 6.38 16.66
N ASP A 44 14.99 5.13 16.23
CA ASP A 44 15.65 4.09 17.02
C ASP A 44 17.08 4.50 17.40
N GLU A 45 17.88 4.98 16.44
CA GLU A 45 19.25 5.44 16.69
C GLU A 45 19.29 6.68 17.61
N LEU A 46 18.42 7.67 17.38
CA LEU A 46 18.30 8.86 18.22
C LEU A 46 18.06 8.48 19.69
N LEU A 47 17.12 7.56 19.94
CA LEU A 47 16.74 7.16 21.28
C LEU A 47 17.77 6.24 21.94
N GLU A 48 18.42 5.34 21.18
CA GLU A 48 19.32 4.32 21.72
C GLU A 48 20.77 4.77 21.86
N GLU A 49 21.26 5.57 20.90
CA GLU A 49 22.67 5.95 20.83
C GLU A 49 22.94 7.35 21.38
N PHE A 50 22.00 8.28 21.19
CA PHE A 50 22.21 9.69 21.52
C PHE A 50 21.49 10.14 22.78
N CYS A 51 20.40 9.48 23.17
CA CYS A 51 19.63 9.85 24.35
C CYS A 51 19.95 8.99 25.58
N GLU A 52 19.94 9.64 26.74
CA GLU A 52 19.91 8.99 28.04
C GLU A 52 18.45 8.70 28.42
N LYS A 53 18.15 7.44 28.74
CA LYS A 53 16.81 7.03 29.16
C LYS A 53 16.65 7.22 30.67
N GLU A 54 15.67 8.02 31.09
CA GLU A 54 15.25 8.20 32.49
C GLU A 54 13.85 7.58 32.70
N GLY A 55 13.75 6.43 33.35
CA GLY A 55 12.46 5.75 33.51
C GLY A 55 11.99 5.05 32.22
N GLU A 56 10.67 4.90 32.04
CA GLU A 56 10.11 4.12 30.93
C GLU A 56 10.04 4.88 29.60
N ASP A 57 9.62 6.15 29.60
CA ASP A 57 9.33 6.90 28.36
C ASP A 57 9.98 8.28 28.26
N LYS A 58 10.89 8.63 29.18
CA LYS A 58 11.57 9.92 29.16
C LYS A 58 12.99 9.77 28.65
N TYR A 59 13.32 10.55 27.62
CA TYR A 59 14.61 10.57 26.97
C TYR A 59 15.24 11.95 27.10
N LEU A 60 16.54 11.99 27.38
CA LEU A 60 17.32 13.21 27.53
C LEU A 60 18.46 13.23 26.52
N PHE A 61 18.55 14.27 25.70
CA PHE A 61 19.75 14.56 24.92
C PHE A 61 20.52 15.67 25.62
N LYS A 62 21.72 15.36 26.15
CA LYS A 62 22.56 16.33 26.90
C LYS A 62 21.78 17.04 28.02
N LYS A 63 21.07 16.27 28.86
CA LYS A 63 20.18 16.74 29.95
C LYS A 63 18.95 17.54 29.50
N VAL A 64 18.64 17.57 28.21
CA VAL A 64 17.45 18.24 27.66
C VAL A 64 16.39 17.20 27.32
N PRO A 65 15.16 17.33 27.83
CA PRO A 65 14.03 16.48 27.45
C PRO A 65 13.82 16.44 25.93
N VAL A 66 13.84 15.25 25.37
CA VAL A 66 13.47 14.96 23.98
C VAL A 66 12.05 14.41 23.98
N ASN A 67 11.15 15.09 23.28
CA ASN A 67 9.75 14.72 23.11
C ASN A 67 9.52 14.36 21.65
N ILE A 68 9.14 13.12 21.38
CA ILE A 68 8.74 12.72 20.02
C ILE A 68 7.24 13.00 19.90
N VAL A 69 6.93 14.14 19.28
CA VAL A 69 5.57 14.71 19.27
C VAL A 69 4.69 13.96 18.28
N PHE A 70 5.21 13.71 17.08
CA PHE A 70 4.46 13.09 16.01
C PHE A 70 5.35 12.20 15.12
N ALA A 71 4.83 11.06 14.68
CA ALA A 71 5.43 10.25 13.63
C ALA A 71 4.40 9.98 12.53
N GLY A 72 4.60 10.59 11.37
CA GLY A 72 3.72 10.47 10.20
C GLY A 72 4.36 9.63 9.11
N PHE A 73 3.71 8.54 8.72
CA PHE A 73 4.19 7.66 7.66
C PHE A 73 3.15 7.50 6.55
N PHE A 74 3.62 7.57 5.32
CA PHE A 74 2.89 7.14 4.14
C PHE A 74 3.47 5.82 3.68
N ASP A 75 2.65 4.77 3.66
CA ASP A 75 2.94 3.44 3.14
C ASP A 75 4.36 2.94 3.47
N CYS A 76 4.67 2.85 4.77
CA CYS A 76 6.00 2.57 5.27
C CYS A 76 6.47 1.19 4.84
N SER A 77 7.25 1.13 3.77
CA SER A 77 7.64 -0.13 3.14
C SER A 77 9.15 -0.36 3.18
N ARG A 78 9.54 -1.63 3.06
CA ARG A 78 10.92 -2.04 2.86
C ARG A 78 11.31 -1.87 1.40
N HIS A 79 12.43 -1.20 1.14
CA HIS A 79 13.13 -1.42 -0.13
C HIS A 79 13.83 -2.77 -0.09
N SER A 80 13.32 -3.77 -0.81
CA SER A 80 14.10 -4.98 -1.08
C SER A 80 14.88 -4.80 -2.39
N PRO A 81 16.09 -5.38 -2.52
CA PRO A 81 16.89 -5.28 -3.76
C PRO A 81 16.19 -5.82 -5.01
N ALA A 82 15.13 -6.61 -4.84
CA ALA A 82 14.30 -7.15 -5.91
C ALA A 82 13.28 -6.09 -6.38
N SER A 83 13.76 -5.06 -7.07
CA SER A 83 12.93 -3.97 -7.63
C SER A 83 12.23 -4.33 -8.96
N ASN A 84 12.17 -5.61 -9.33
CA ASN A 84 11.53 -6.12 -10.56
C ASN A 84 10.82 -7.47 -10.27
N ASN A 85 10.13 -8.06 -11.27
CA ASN A 85 9.36 -9.32 -11.31
C ASN A 85 9.90 -10.54 -10.53
N ASN A 86 11.11 -10.46 -9.99
CA ASN A 86 11.75 -11.42 -9.09
C ASN A 86 11.33 -11.25 -7.61
N GLY A 87 10.41 -10.34 -7.30
CA GLY A 87 9.91 -10.14 -5.93
C GLY A 87 9.22 -11.37 -5.33
N LEU A 88 8.58 -12.20 -6.17
CA LEU A 88 8.02 -13.49 -5.77
C LEU A 88 9.11 -14.53 -5.46
N ASP A 89 10.14 -14.62 -6.30
CA ASP A 89 11.30 -15.49 -6.03
C ASP A 89 12.04 -15.06 -4.77
N TYR A 90 12.20 -13.75 -4.56
CA TYR A 90 12.71 -13.19 -3.32
C TYR A 90 11.87 -13.63 -2.12
N PHE A 91 10.54 -13.48 -2.20
CA PHE A 91 9.61 -13.92 -1.18
C PHE A 91 9.73 -15.42 -0.87
N LEU A 92 9.67 -16.28 -1.90
CA LEU A 92 9.79 -17.73 -1.76
C LEU A 92 11.18 -18.18 -1.27
N SER A 93 12.22 -17.39 -1.52
CA SER A 93 13.57 -17.66 -1.06
C SER A 93 13.82 -17.31 0.41
N LEU A 94 12.95 -16.53 1.05
CA LEU A 94 13.10 -16.18 2.47
C LEU A 94 12.88 -17.43 3.34
N PRO A 95 13.90 -17.91 4.08
CA PRO A 95 13.73 -19.07 4.94
C PRO A 95 12.89 -18.71 6.17
N GLY A 96 11.60 -19.02 6.09
CA GLY A 96 10.65 -18.83 7.19
C GLY A 96 9.42 -19.68 6.99
N LYS A 97 9.42 -20.91 7.55
CA LYS A 97 8.16 -21.63 7.81
C LYS A 97 7.33 -20.79 8.77
N ILE A 98 6.22 -20.21 8.32
CA ILE A 98 5.16 -19.75 9.22
C ILE A 98 4.51 -21.03 9.77
N THR A 99 5.08 -21.54 10.87
CA THR A 99 4.44 -22.65 11.60
C THR A 99 3.24 -22.10 12.36
N LYS A 100 2.17 -22.92 12.44
CA LYS A 100 0.82 -22.67 13.01
C LYS A 100 0.69 -21.92 14.36
N ASN A 101 1.80 -21.51 14.99
CA ASN A 101 1.82 -20.86 16.30
C ASN A 101 2.50 -19.46 16.29
N ASN A 102 2.28 -18.64 15.25
CA ASN A 102 2.62 -17.20 15.18
C ASN A 102 3.88 -16.76 15.95
N LYS A 103 4.99 -17.49 15.79
CA LYS A 103 6.29 -17.11 16.34
C LYS A 103 7.33 -17.15 15.23
N LEU A 104 7.49 -15.99 14.58
CA LEU A 104 8.57 -15.72 13.65
C LEU A 104 9.90 -15.71 14.43
N LYS A 105 10.53 -16.88 14.57
CA LYS A 105 11.95 -16.95 14.89
C LYS A 105 12.70 -17.12 13.59
N THR A 106 13.53 -16.13 13.26
CA THR A 106 14.58 -16.17 12.21
C THR A 106 14.25 -15.49 10.86
N ALA A 107 13.59 -14.33 10.86
CA ALA A 107 13.66 -13.45 9.69
C ALA A 107 14.95 -12.60 9.67
N GLY A 108 15.43 -12.15 10.84
CA GLY A 108 16.49 -11.14 10.94
C GLY A 108 17.95 -11.58 10.81
N LYS A 109 18.25 -12.79 10.29
CA LYS A 109 19.66 -13.25 10.17
C LYS A 109 20.08 -13.70 8.78
N ILE A 110 19.13 -13.93 7.86
CA ILE A 110 19.45 -14.57 6.57
C ILE A 110 19.38 -13.57 5.40
N ALA A 111 18.67 -12.45 5.52
CA ALA A 111 18.67 -11.42 4.48
C ALA A 111 20.02 -10.69 4.32
N LYS A 112 20.85 -10.62 5.37
CA LYS A 112 22.20 -10.00 5.30
C LYS A 112 23.23 -10.81 4.50
N VAL A 113 23.10 -12.13 4.46
CA VAL A 113 24.19 -13.00 3.97
C VAL A 113 24.10 -13.27 2.47
N ALA A 114 22.92 -13.12 1.87
CA ALA A 114 22.70 -13.57 0.50
C ALA A 114 22.80 -12.45 -0.56
N PHE A 115 22.38 -11.19 -0.31
CA PHE A 115 22.12 -10.25 -1.43
C PHE A 115 22.43 -8.75 -1.24
N GLY A 116 23.35 -8.39 -0.33
CA GLY A 116 23.89 -7.02 -0.24
C GLY A 116 23.08 -6.03 0.62
N GLU A 117 23.78 -5.01 1.13
CA GLU A 117 23.42 -4.15 2.28
C GLU A 117 22.20 -3.21 2.16
N LYS A 118 21.34 -3.32 1.14
CA LYS A 118 20.39 -2.23 0.80
C LYS A 118 18.99 -2.30 1.41
N ALA A 119 18.67 -3.33 2.20
CA ALA A 119 17.36 -3.42 2.83
C ALA A 119 17.40 -2.91 4.28
N ILE A 120 16.60 -1.89 4.58
CA ILE A 120 16.43 -1.40 5.97
C ILE A 120 15.62 -2.45 6.71
N GLU A 121 16.28 -3.25 7.54
CA GLU A 121 15.59 -4.19 8.43
C GLU A 121 15.01 -3.43 9.61
N LEU A 122 13.68 -3.44 9.69
CA LEU A 122 12.93 -2.85 10.78
C LEU A 122 12.08 -3.93 11.45
N ASP A 123 12.60 -4.53 12.51
CA ASP A 123 11.94 -5.60 13.25
C ASP A 123 11.30 -5.12 14.56
N THR A 124 11.18 -3.81 14.74
CA THR A 124 10.85 -3.14 15.99
C THR A 124 9.51 -2.43 15.93
N ILE A 125 8.72 -2.57 17.00
CA ILE A 125 7.49 -1.77 17.17
C ILE A 125 7.85 -0.29 17.26
N LEU A 126 6.95 0.60 16.80
CA LEU A 126 7.14 2.03 17.02
C LEU A 126 7.23 2.30 18.54
N PRO A 127 8.27 3.00 19.02
CA PRO A 127 8.44 3.23 20.45
C PRO A 127 7.24 3.94 21.08
N GLY A 128 6.78 3.46 22.25
CA GLY A 128 5.66 4.07 22.99
C GLY A 128 5.88 5.53 23.39
N THR A 129 7.14 5.98 23.48
CA THR A 129 7.52 7.39 23.73
C THR A 129 7.08 8.35 22.62
N VAL A 130 6.75 7.84 21.43
CA VAL A 130 6.08 8.63 20.39
C VAL A 130 4.68 8.98 20.88
N LYS A 131 4.37 10.26 21.03
CA LYS A 131 3.08 10.68 21.60
C LYS A 131 1.92 10.35 20.67
N ASN A 132 2.02 10.76 19.41
CA ASN A 132 1.01 10.52 18.38
C ASN A 132 1.68 9.94 17.14
N ALA A 133 1.04 8.97 16.49
CA ALA A 133 1.52 8.46 15.22
C ALA A 133 0.36 8.19 14.26
N LEU A 134 0.59 8.50 12.99
CA LEU A 134 -0.34 8.16 11.91
C LEU A 134 0.43 7.47 10.80
N HIS A 135 -0.02 6.27 10.45
CA HIS A 135 0.44 5.54 9.28
C HIS A 135 -0.72 5.43 8.30
N LEU A 136 -0.61 6.14 7.16
CA LEU A 136 -1.55 6.03 6.05
C LEU A 136 -1.02 4.96 5.10
N VAL A 137 -1.81 3.93 4.83
CA VAL A 137 -1.35 2.67 4.23
C VAL A 137 -2.09 2.40 2.94
N ALA A 138 -1.39 1.99 1.88
CA ALA A 138 -2.01 1.68 0.59
C ALA A 138 -2.71 0.32 0.64
N ALA A 139 -4.03 0.33 0.55
CA ALA A 139 -4.85 -0.87 0.69
C ALA A 139 -4.78 -1.81 -0.53
N TYR A 140 -4.46 -1.27 -1.72
CA TYR A 140 -4.37 -2.03 -2.97
C TYR A 140 -2.92 -2.25 -3.42
N GLU A 141 -1.95 -2.09 -2.53
CA GLU A 141 -0.57 -2.46 -2.81
C GLU A 141 -0.42 -3.99 -2.86
N ARG A 142 0.24 -4.47 -3.92
CA ARG A 142 0.33 -5.91 -4.26
C ARG A 142 1.77 -6.35 -4.50
N ARG A 143 2.69 -5.40 -4.66
CA ARG A 143 4.10 -5.68 -4.91
C ARG A 143 4.72 -6.27 -3.64
N LEU A 144 4.88 -7.60 -3.62
CA LEU A 144 5.45 -8.34 -2.48
C LEU A 144 6.81 -7.79 -2.00
N TRP A 145 7.60 -7.25 -2.93
CA TRP A 145 8.93 -6.70 -2.67
C TRP A 145 8.90 -5.34 -1.95
N ARG A 146 7.75 -4.68 -1.86
CA ARG A 146 7.48 -3.45 -1.08
C ARG A 146 6.74 -3.78 0.20
N SER A 147 7.37 -4.63 1.01
CA SER A 147 6.73 -5.20 2.19
C SER A 147 6.45 -4.12 3.23
N LEU A 148 5.23 -4.08 3.75
CA LEU A 148 4.80 -3.02 4.67
C LEU A 148 5.29 -3.28 6.09
N TYR A 149 5.82 -2.25 6.73
CA TYR A 149 6.14 -2.22 8.16
C TYR A 149 5.01 -1.57 8.96
N GLN A 150 4.25 -2.38 9.68
CA GLN A 150 3.24 -1.90 10.60
C GLN A 150 3.86 -1.13 11.79
N LEU A 151 3.07 -0.26 12.42
CA LEU A 151 3.46 0.42 13.65
C LEU A 151 3.63 -0.58 14.80
N GLY A 152 2.71 -1.55 14.91
CA GLY A 152 2.74 -2.62 15.92
C GLY A 152 2.72 -2.13 17.37
N SER A 153 2.22 -0.92 17.60
CA SER A 153 2.20 -0.28 18.91
C SER A 153 0.94 -0.62 19.70
N SER A 154 1.05 -0.67 21.03
CA SER A 154 -0.09 -0.73 21.95
C SER A 154 -0.57 0.66 22.39
N ASN A 155 0.04 1.74 21.89
CA ASN A 155 -0.40 3.11 22.16
C ASN A 155 -1.64 3.43 21.32
N THR A 156 -2.74 3.83 21.97
CA THR A 156 -4.01 4.16 21.31
C THR A 156 -3.93 5.37 20.38
N GLU A 157 -2.93 6.24 20.58
CA GLU A 157 -2.64 7.38 19.72
C GLU A 157 -1.80 7.01 18.48
N HIS A 158 -1.43 5.74 18.33
CA HIS A 158 -0.75 5.24 17.13
C HIS A 158 -1.79 4.59 16.23
N LYS A 159 -2.12 5.26 15.12
CA LYS A 159 -3.21 4.89 14.22
C LYS A 159 -2.66 4.43 12.88
N GLU A 160 -3.18 3.32 12.37
CA GLU A 160 -2.94 2.86 11.00
C GLU A 160 -4.27 2.92 10.23
N ILE A 161 -4.29 3.63 9.11
CA ILE A 161 -5.49 3.83 8.28
C ILE A 161 -5.19 3.34 6.87
N LEU A 162 -5.98 2.36 6.41
CA LEU A 162 -5.97 1.90 5.03
C LEU A 162 -6.67 2.94 4.15
N LEU A 163 -5.99 3.37 3.09
CA LEU A 163 -6.52 4.24 2.05
C LEU A 163 -6.56 3.45 0.73
N PRO A 164 -7.56 3.69 -0.14
CA PRO A 164 -7.64 3.03 -1.43
C PRO A 164 -6.46 3.43 -2.32
N GLY A 165 -6.08 2.53 -3.23
CA GLY A 165 -4.97 2.74 -4.16
C GLY A 165 -3.67 2.03 -3.78
N CYS A 166 -2.68 2.18 -4.65
CA CYS A 166 -1.30 1.72 -4.46
C CYS A 166 -0.48 2.77 -3.69
N SER A 167 0.78 2.44 -3.39
CA SER A 167 1.67 3.32 -2.62
C SER A 167 1.72 4.76 -3.13
N GLU A 168 1.74 4.96 -4.44
CA GLU A 168 1.83 6.27 -5.09
C GLU A 168 0.51 7.06 -5.00
N ASP A 169 -0.64 6.38 -4.86
CA ASP A 169 -1.93 7.03 -4.56
C ASP A 169 -1.99 7.59 -3.14
N VAL A 170 -1.20 7.04 -2.23
CA VAL A 170 -1.14 7.46 -0.82
C VAL A 170 -0.01 8.47 -0.59
N GLY A 171 1.19 8.16 -1.04
CA GLY A 171 2.38 9.01 -0.84
C GLY A 171 2.57 10.10 -1.90
N GLY A 172 1.87 10.00 -3.02
CA GLY A 172 2.04 10.88 -4.17
C GLY A 172 3.17 10.45 -5.11
N GLY A 173 3.33 11.19 -6.20
CA GLY A 173 4.33 10.93 -7.25
C GLY A 173 3.73 10.49 -8.58
N LEU A 174 2.42 10.26 -8.64
CA LEU A 174 1.71 10.06 -9.91
C LEU A 174 1.56 11.37 -10.67
N LYS A 175 1.63 11.27 -12.00
CA LYS A 175 1.27 12.38 -12.88
C LYS A 175 -0.16 12.19 -13.40
N PRO A 176 -1.00 13.25 -13.35
CA PRO A 176 -2.34 13.21 -13.91
C PRO A 176 -2.27 12.97 -15.43
N ASP A 177 -3.25 12.26 -15.96
CA ASP A 177 -3.46 11.90 -17.37
C ASP A 177 -2.35 11.06 -18.03
N GLU A 178 -1.20 10.86 -17.38
CA GLU A 178 -0.16 9.92 -17.82
C GLU A 178 -0.39 8.52 -17.24
N GLN A 179 -0.75 8.45 -15.96
CA GLN A 179 -0.85 7.19 -15.20
C GLN A 179 -2.25 6.92 -14.67
N LYS A 180 -3.05 7.97 -14.44
CA LYS A 180 -4.47 7.89 -14.01
C LYS A 180 -5.21 9.16 -14.47
N PRO A 181 -6.53 9.12 -14.70
CA PRO A 181 -7.34 10.29 -14.99
C PRO A 181 -7.22 11.40 -13.95
N SER A 182 -7.02 11.04 -12.68
CA SER A 182 -6.69 12.01 -11.62
C SER A 182 -5.59 11.51 -10.70
N ALA A 183 -4.68 12.40 -10.34
CA ALA A 183 -3.62 12.16 -9.35
C ALA A 183 -3.92 12.82 -7.98
N GLU A 184 -5.13 13.34 -7.76
CA GLU A 184 -5.47 14.10 -6.54
C GLU A 184 -5.74 13.23 -5.31
N LEU A 185 -5.84 11.90 -5.45
CA LEU A 185 -6.11 10.99 -4.30
C LEU A 185 -5.05 11.12 -3.20
N CYS A 186 -3.77 11.28 -3.58
CA CYS A 186 -2.68 11.50 -2.63
C CYS A 186 -2.84 12.78 -1.81
N ARG A 187 -3.59 13.78 -2.31
CA ARG A 187 -3.87 15.02 -1.57
C ARG A 187 -4.80 14.78 -0.40
N VAL A 188 -5.65 13.75 -0.45
CA VAL A 188 -6.51 13.35 0.68
C VAL A 188 -5.65 12.80 1.80
N ALA A 189 -4.69 11.94 1.48
CA ALA A 189 -3.71 11.44 2.43
C ALA A 189 -2.87 12.59 3.02
N LEU A 190 -2.41 13.52 2.17
CA LEU A 190 -1.64 14.70 2.58
C LEU A 190 -2.42 15.60 3.56
N GLN A 191 -3.69 15.92 3.27
CA GLN A 191 -4.53 16.69 4.20
C GLN A 191 -4.71 15.96 5.53
N LYS A 192 -5.06 14.67 5.52
CA LYS A 192 -5.22 13.86 6.74
C LYS A 192 -3.95 13.85 7.60
N MET A 193 -2.77 13.71 6.97
CA MET A 193 -1.50 13.73 7.67
C MET A 193 -1.20 15.10 8.29
N TYR A 194 -1.49 16.17 7.57
CA TYR A 194 -1.27 17.54 8.03
C TYR A 194 -2.16 17.89 9.22
N GLU A 195 -3.45 17.55 9.15
CA GLU A 195 -4.41 17.71 10.24
C GLU A 195 -3.97 16.91 11.47
N ALA A 196 -3.61 15.63 11.31
CA ALA A 196 -3.16 14.80 12.43
C ALA A 196 -1.86 15.32 13.08
N ALA A 197 -0.94 15.88 12.29
CA ALA A 197 0.26 16.51 12.81
C ALA A 197 -0.06 17.82 13.56
N TYR A 198 -0.92 18.66 12.99
CA TYR A 198 -1.39 19.89 13.62
C TYR A 198 -2.04 19.60 14.98
N ASP A 199 -2.98 18.64 15.02
CA ASP A 199 -3.66 18.21 16.23
C ASP A 199 -2.71 17.60 17.28
N ALA A 200 -1.64 16.95 16.83
CA ALA A 200 -0.58 16.43 17.71
C ALA A 200 0.31 17.55 18.32
N GLY A 201 0.12 18.81 17.92
CA GLY A 201 0.88 19.96 18.40
C GLY A 201 2.15 20.26 17.59
N VAL A 202 2.24 19.77 16.36
CA VAL A 202 3.28 20.23 15.42
C VAL A 202 2.95 21.69 15.03
N PRO A 203 3.93 22.61 15.00
CA PRO A 203 3.69 24.04 14.76
C PRO A 203 3.45 24.36 13.29
N PHE A 204 2.47 23.67 12.69
CA PHE A 204 1.95 23.97 11.37
C PHE A 204 0.92 25.10 11.44
N PRO A 205 0.86 26.01 10.45
CA PRO A 205 -0.28 26.91 10.33
C PRO A 205 -1.54 26.11 9.95
N ASP A 206 -2.72 26.57 10.33
CA ASP A 206 -3.97 25.99 9.82
C ASP A 206 -4.16 26.27 8.32
N PHE A 207 -5.11 25.59 7.66
CA PHE A 207 -5.34 25.77 6.23
C PHE A 207 -5.83 27.19 5.84
N GLU A 208 -6.44 27.93 6.76
CA GLU A 208 -6.90 29.31 6.50
C GLU A 208 -5.73 30.29 6.45
N THR A 209 -4.72 30.09 7.31
CA THR A 209 -3.54 30.94 7.43
C THR A 209 -2.38 30.49 6.54
N LEU A 210 -2.34 29.22 6.14
CA LEU A 210 -1.29 28.64 5.30
C LEU A 210 -1.02 29.43 4.00
N PRO A 211 -2.03 29.94 3.24
CA PRO A 211 -1.77 30.77 2.06
C PRO A 211 -0.99 32.06 2.36
N SER A 212 -1.22 32.66 3.53
CA SER A 212 -0.49 33.86 3.97
C SER A 212 0.95 33.55 4.37
N PHE A 213 1.20 32.32 4.84
CA PHE A 213 2.54 31.86 5.18
C PHE A 213 3.33 31.44 3.93
N SER A 214 2.69 30.69 3.02
CA SER A 214 3.27 30.24 1.76
C SER A 214 2.19 29.78 0.79
N GLU A 215 1.92 30.61 -0.23
CA GLU A 215 1.02 30.28 -1.33
C GLU A 215 1.47 29.01 -2.09
N THR A 216 2.78 28.84 -2.29
CA THR A 216 3.31 27.64 -2.97
C THR A 216 2.97 26.38 -2.19
N VAL A 217 3.12 26.40 -0.86
CA VAL A 217 2.81 25.23 -0.03
C VAL A 217 1.31 24.99 0.05
N SER A 218 0.50 26.05 0.18
CA SER A 218 -0.96 25.90 0.23
C SER A 218 -1.52 25.23 -1.03
N ARG A 219 -0.92 25.49 -2.21
CA ARG A 219 -1.35 24.87 -3.47
C ARG A 219 -1.20 23.34 -3.50
N TYR A 220 -0.29 22.74 -2.73
CA TYR A 220 -0.17 21.28 -2.66
C TYR A 220 -1.38 20.60 -2.02
N PHE A 221 -2.16 21.34 -1.22
CA PHE A 221 -3.33 20.81 -0.52
C PHE A 221 -4.65 21.04 -1.27
N LEU A 222 -4.64 21.82 -2.35
CA LEU A 222 -5.85 22.11 -3.12
C LEU A 222 -6.27 20.89 -3.95
N MET A 223 -7.55 20.57 -3.96
CA MET A 223 -8.16 19.54 -4.80
C MET A 223 -9.11 20.25 -5.75
N ASN A 224 -8.63 20.52 -6.96
CA ASN A 224 -9.33 21.38 -7.91
C ASN A 224 -9.96 20.59 -9.06
N GLU A 225 -9.63 19.31 -9.18
CA GLU A 225 -10.21 18.44 -10.18
C GLU A 225 -11.60 17.99 -9.72
N ALA A 226 -12.56 18.05 -10.64
CA ALA A 226 -13.88 17.49 -10.47
C ALA A 226 -14.04 16.35 -11.47
N VAL A 227 -14.22 15.14 -10.98
CA VAL A 227 -14.47 13.96 -11.80
C VAL A 227 -15.93 13.57 -11.61
N GLU A 228 -16.68 13.51 -12.70
CA GLU A 228 -18.14 13.30 -12.68
C GLU A 228 -18.87 14.29 -11.75
N GLY A 229 -18.42 15.55 -11.76
CA GLY A 229 -19.01 16.63 -10.97
C GLY A 229 -18.71 16.61 -9.47
N LYS A 230 -17.84 15.72 -8.99
CA LYS A 230 -17.44 15.62 -7.57
C LYS A 230 -15.93 15.75 -7.40
N SER A 231 -15.53 16.35 -6.28
CA SER A 231 -14.13 16.39 -5.84
C SER A 231 -13.67 15.02 -5.33
N VAL A 232 -12.35 14.78 -5.31
CA VAL A 232 -11.77 13.54 -4.73
C VAL A 232 -12.14 13.35 -3.25
N LYS A 233 -12.38 14.44 -2.50
CA LYS A 233 -12.81 14.39 -1.10
C LYS A 233 -14.23 13.86 -0.96
N GLU A 234 -15.13 14.24 -1.86
CA GLU A 234 -16.49 13.71 -1.92
C GLU A 234 -16.50 12.24 -2.33
N TRP A 235 -15.66 11.86 -3.29
CA TRP A 235 -15.48 10.46 -3.67
C TRP A 235 -14.95 9.61 -2.53
N MET A 236 -13.94 10.07 -1.80
CA MET A 236 -13.43 9.39 -0.60
C MET A 236 -14.49 9.25 0.49
N LYS A 237 -15.37 10.24 0.65
CA LYS A 237 -16.48 10.15 1.61
C LYS A 237 -17.48 9.06 1.21
N SER A 238 -17.85 8.98 -0.07
CA SER A 238 -18.68 7.89 -0.60
C SER A 238 -18.02 6.54 -0.39
N TYR A 239 -16.73 6.44 -0.73
CA TYR A 239 -15.92 5.24 -0.55
C TYR A 239 -15.93 4.76 0.91
N ASP A 240 -15.61 5.64 1.86
CA ASP A 240 -15.57 5.29 3.29
C ASP A 240 -16.94 4.80 3.80
N MET A 241 -18.05 5.39 3.32
CA MET A 241 -19.40 4.96 3.68
C MET A 241 -19.72 3.56 3.13
N GLU A 242 -19.42 3.32 1.85
CA GLU A 242 -19.70 2.05 1.17
C GLU A 242 -18.88 0.91 1.76
N VAL A 243 -17.57 1.14 1.98
CA VAL A 243 -16.67 0.21 2.66
C VAL A 243 -17.17 -0.10 4.07
N GLY A 244 -17.57 0.93 4.83
CA GLY A 244 -18.12 0.74 6.17
C GLY A 244 -19.41 -0.07 6.19
N GLN A 245 -20.27 0.06 5.18
CA GLN A 245 -21.46 -0.75 5.02
C GLN A 245 -21.11 -2.21 4.72
N CYS A 246 -20.18 -2.45 3.79
CA CYS A 246 -19.69 -3.78 3.43
C CYS A 246 -19.10 -4.54 4.63
N GLN A 247 -18.32 -3.83 5.47
CA GLN A 247 -17.73 -4.41 6.67
C GLN A 247 -18.81 -4.88 7.64
N LYS A 248 -19.87 -4.07 7.86
CA LYS A 248 -20.99 -4.44 8.75
C LYS A 248 -21.76 -5.65 8.26
N GLU A 249 -22.02 -5.73 6.96
CA GLU A 249 -22.72 -6.87 6.34
C GLU A 249 -21.90 -8.16 6.46
N THR A 250 -20.59 -8.06 6.20
CA THR A 250 -19.66 -9.19 6.32
C THR A 250 -19.53 -9.67 7.77
N GLN A 251 -19.45 -8.73 8.72
CA GLN A 251 -19.40 -9.03 10.16
C GLN A 251 -20.69 -9.71 10.64
N SER A 252 -21.85 -9.19 10.25
CA SER A 252 -23.16 -9.76 10.59
C SER A 252 -23.35 -11.19 10.05
N ALA A 253 -22.78 -11.49 8.87
CA ALA A 253 -22.75 -12.83 8.32
C ALA A 253 -21.80 -13.77 9.10
N SER A 254 -20.66 -13.26 9.59
CA SER A 254 -19.66 -14.03 10.34
C SER A 254 -20.03 -14.31 11.81
N GLU A 255 -20.76 -13.41 12.48
CA GLU A 255 -21.22 -13.61 13.88
C GLU A 255 -22.22 -14.78 14.01
N SER A 256 -22.81 -15.23 12.88
CA SER A 256 -23.62 -16.45 12.83
C SER A 256 -22.81 -17.76 12.81
N LYS A 257 -21.47 -17.68 12.68
CA LYS A 257 -20.55 -18.84 12.70
C LYS A 257 -19.25 -18.53 13.46
N VAL A 258 -19.25 -18.96 14.73
CA VAL A 258 -18.08 -19.31 15.56
C VAL A 258 -17.37 -18.14 16.27
N ASN A 259 -17.35 -18.27 17.61
CA ASN A 259 -16.44 -17.59 18.53
C ASN A 259 -14.99 -18.05 18.23
N ASP A 260 -14.22 -17.23 17.52
CA ASP A 260 -12.76 -17.35 17.55
C ASP A 260 -12.17 -16.01 18.01
N THR A 261 -11.58 -16.04 19.20
CA THR A 261 -11.16 -14.87 19.99
C THR A 261 -9.67 -14.61 19.92
N ASP A 262 -8.99 -15.01 18.84
CA ASP A 262 -7.55 -14.82 18.69
C ASP A 262 -7.21 -13.73 17.65
N ASN A 263 -6.58 -12.66 18.14
CA ASN A 263 -5.87 -11.59 17.42
C ASN A 263 -6.69 -10.57 16.60
N LYS A 264 -7.35 -9.67 17.33
CA LYS A 264 -7.71 -8.34 16.82
C LYS A 264 -6.44 -7.49 16.66
N ASN A 265 -5.82 -7.51 15.47
CA ASN A 265 -5.05 -6.40 14.87
C ASN A 265 -4.50 -6.74 13.46
N ASP A 266 -5.11 -7.68 12.73
CA ASP A 266 -4.78 -7.84 11.32
C ASP A 266 -5.52 -6.75 10.53
N LEU A 267 -4.77 -5.80 9.98
CA LEU A 267 -5.30 -4.84 8.99
C LEU A 267 -6.00 -5.65 7.89
N PRO A 268 -7.27 -5.37 7.53
CA PRO A 268 -8.05 -6.22 6.65
C PRO A 268 -7.70 -5.98 5.17
N PHE A 269 -6.42 -6.07 4.80
CA PHE A 269 -5.93 -5.87 3.43
C PHE A 269 -6.69 -6.72 2.43
N ASP A 270 -6.91 -8.00 2.75
CA ASP A 270 -7.63 -8.90 1.87
C ASP A 270 -9.03 -8.39 1.57
N PHE A 271 -9.73 -7.84 2.55
CA PHE A 271 -11.07 -7.28 2.34
C PHE A 271 -11.04 -6.08 1.38
N TYR A 272 -10.11 -5.15 1.57
CA TYR A 272 -9.98 -3.99 0.68
C TYR A 272 -9.58 -4.41 -0.74
N LEU A 273 -8.64 -5.34 -0.86
CA LEU A 273 -8.19 -5.82 -2.17
C LEU A 273 -9.26 -6.69 -2.86
N ASP A 274 -10.05 -7.45 -2.12
CA ASP A 274 -11.17 -8.24 -2.65
C ASP A 274 -12.25 -7.35 -3.25
N ILE A 275 -12.52 -6.17 -2.65
CA ILE A 275 -13.41 -5.17 -3.23
C ILE A 275 -12.88 -4.69 -4.58
N TYR A 276 -11.58 -4.37 -4.66
CA TYR A 276 -10.96 -3.97 -5.93
C TYR A 276 -10.97 -5.10 -6.98
N PHE A 277 -10.78 -6.35 -6.57
CA PHE A 277 -10.84 -7.48 -7.50
C PHE A 277 -12.25 -7.81 -8.00
N LYS A 278 -13.28 -7.61 -7.16
CA LYS A 278 -14.68 -7.67 -7.60
C LYS A 278 -14.96 -6.60 -8.67
N TRP A 279 -14.50 -5.38 -8.43
CA TRP A 279 -14.57 -4.31 -9.42
C TRP A 279 -13.89 -4.70 -10.73
N LEU A 280 -12.65 -5.18 -10.64
CA LEU A 280 -11.86 -5.56 -11.81
C LEU A 280 -12.49 -6.69 -12.61
N ALA A 281 -13.05 -7.70 -11.93
CA ALA A 281 -13.80 -8.79 -12.56
C ALA A 281 -15.05 -8.27 -13.29
N ASN A 282 -15.76 -7.30 -12.71
CA ASN A 282 -16.89 -6.65 -13.35
C ASN A 282 -16.47 -5.88 -14.62
N GLN A 283 -15.38 -5.10 -14.55
CA GLN A 283 -14.85 -4.42 -15.75
C GLN A 283 -14.47 -5.41 -16.84
N TYR A 284 -13.88 -6.55 -16.48
CA TYR A 284 -13.53 -7.57 -17.45
C TYR A 284 -14.77 -8.24 -18.08
N TYR A 285 -15.80 -8.51 -17.28
CA TYR A 285 -17.09 -8.97 -17.79
C TYR A 285 -17.65 -8.00 -18.84
N LEU A 286 -17.74 -6.70 -18.49
CA LEU A 286 -18.25 -5.66 -19.39
C LEU A 286 -17.42 -5.55 -20.68
N TYR A 287 -16.09 -5.55 -20.54
CA TYR A 287 -15.16 -5.55 -21.67
C TYR A 287 -15.39 -6.75 -22.61
N CYS A 288 -15.46 -7.96 -22.07
CA CYS A 288 -15.69 -9.16 -22.87
C CYS A 288 -17.06 -9.13 -23.56
N THR A 289 -18.11 -8.75 -22.85
CA THR A 289 -19.47 -8.66 -23.40
C THR A 289 -19.53 -7.66 -24.56
N GLU A 290 -18.97 -6.46 -24.40
CA GLU A 290 -18.96 -5.46 -25.48
C GLU A 290 -18.12 -5.94 -26.66
N LEU A 291 -16.96 -6.56 -26.40
CA LEU A 291 -16.11 -7.10 -27.46
C LEU A 291 -16.83 -8.18 -28.29
N TYR A 292 -17.58 -9.08 -27.66
CA TYR A 292 -18.38 -10.08 -28.38
C TYR A 292 -19.48 -9.45 -29.24
N GLN A 293 -20.15 -8.41 -28.74
CA GLN A 293 -21.17 -7.69 -29.51
C GLN A 293 -20.57 -6.99 -30.74
N LEU A 294 -19.40 -6.37 -30.58
CA LEU A 294 -18.68 -5.74 -31.69
C LEU A 294 -18.20 -6.76 -32.71
N ASP A 295 -17.67 -7.91 -32.28
CA ASP A 295 -17.25 -9.00 -33.17
C ASP A 295 -18.42 -9.60 -33.97
N GLU A 296 -19.61 -9.72 -33.36
CA GLU A 296 -20.83 -10.15 -34.06
C GLU A 296 -21.27 -9.12 -35.11
N LYS A 297 -21.29 -7.83 -34.75
CA LYS A 297 -21.58 -6.71 -35.67
C LYS A 297 -20.59 -6.68 -36.83
N LEU A 298 -19.29 -6.85 -36.56
CA LEU A 298 -18.23 -6.91 -37.58
C LEU A 298 -18.45 -8.07 -38.54
N SER A 299 -18.75 -9.26 -38.00
CA SER A 299 -19.07 -10.45 -38.79
C SER A 299 -20.30 -10.26 -39.66
N LEU A 300 -21.31 -9.52 -39.18
CA LEU A 300 -22.48 -9.16 -39.96
C LEU A 300 -22.14 -8.14 -41.07
N ALA A 301 -21.34 -7.12 -40.78
CA ALA A 301 -20.90 -6.12 -41.75
C ALA A 301 -20.12 -6.75 -42.91
N HIS A 302 -19.20 -7.68 -42.61
CA HIS A 302 -18.50 -8.45 -43.64
C HIS A 302 -19.45 -9.32 -44.49
N ARG A 303 -20.43 -9.98 -43.87
CA ARG A 303 -21.43 -10.80 -44.58
C ARG A 303 -22.33 -9.98 -45.50
N LYS A 304 -22.81 -8.81 -45.04
CA LYS A 304 -23.61 -7.88 -45.87
C LYS A 304 -22.85 -7.47 -47.13
N GLN A 305 -21.57 -7.13 -46.97
CA GLN A 305 -20.70 -6.79 -48.11
C GLN A 305 -20.58 -7.96 -49.09
N ILE A 306 -20.38 -9.20 -48.62
CA ILE A 306 -20.30 -10.38 -49.51
C ILE A 306 -21.63 -10.63 -50.25
N SER A 307 -22.77 -10.46 -49.58
CA SER A 307 -24.10 -10.72 -50.17
C SER A 307 -24.56 -9.68 -51.21
N GLY A 308 -23.97 -8.47 -51.19
CA GLY A 308 -24.31 -7.38 -52.09
C GLY A 308 -23.69 -7.47 -53.50
N TYR A 309 -22.81 -8.44 -53.76
CA TYR A 309 -22.08 -8.55 -55.03
C TYR A 309 -22.33 -9.88 -55.74
N GLY A 310 -22.80 -9.80 -56.98
CA GLY A 310 -22.85 -10.93 -57.92
C GLY A 310 -21.45 -11.31 -58.46
N PRO A 311 -21.33 -12.43 -59.21
CA PRO A 311 -20.08 -13.14 -59.51
C PRO A 311 -19.05 -12.43 -60.41
N LEU A 312 -19.12 -11.11 -60.58
CA LEU A 312 -18.30 -10.34 -61.54
C LEU A 312 -17.59 -9.09 -60.97
N ALA A 313 -17.61 -8.86 -59.65
CA ALA A 313 -16.85 -7.75 -59.05
C ALA A 313 -15.39 -8.15 -58.82
N GLY A 314 -14.52 -7.80 -59.78
CA GLY A 314 -13.09 -8.11 -59.76
C GLY A 314 -12.26 -7.32 -58.73
N THR A 315 -11.26 -8.00 -58.16
CA THR A 315 -9.89 -7.57 -57.78
C THR A 315 -9.58 -6.18 -57.16
N GLY A 316 -10.56 -5.39 -56.75
CA GLY A 316 -10.34 -4.16 -55.98
C GLY A 316 -10.52 -4.39 -54.48
N ILE A 317 -9.60 -3.89 -53.65
CA ILE A 317 -9.84 -3.73 -52.21
C ILE A 317 -10.99 -2.72 -52.08
N ASN A 318 -12.20 -3.21 -51.79
CA ASN A 318 -13.36 -2.35 -51.59
C ASN A 318 -13.46 -1.96 -50.11
N PRO A 319 -13.45 -0.67 -49.76
CA PRO A 319 -13.55 -0.23 -48.37
C PRO A 319 -14.91 -0.65 -47.79
N ASN A 320 -14.93 -1.03 -46.51
CA ASN A 320 -16.13 -1.33 -45.75
C ASN A 320 -16.20 -0.38 -44.56
N PRO A 321 -16.77 0.84 -44.74
CA PRO A 321 -16.78 1.85 -43.70
C PRO A 321 -17.45 1.40 -42.39
N GLU A 322 -18.49 0.55 -42.47
CA GLU A 322 -19.16 -0.03 -41.29
C GLU A 322 -18.19 -0.94 -40.52
N ALA A 323 -17.44 -1.80 -41.22
CA ALA A 323 -16.42 -2.65 -40.59
C ALA A 323 -15.22 -1.83 -40.08
N ASP A 324 -14.80 -0.78 -40.79
CA ASP A 324 -13.71 0.10 -40.37
C ASP A 324 -14.06 0.85 -39.08
N GLU A 325 -15.30 1.34 -38.96
CA GLU A 325 -15.80 1.98 -37.74
C GLU A 325 -15.87 1.01 -36.56
N ILE A 326 -16.38 -0.21 -36.77
CA ILE A 326 -16.42 -1.25 -35.72
C ILE A 326 -15.00 -1.65 -35.30
N ASN A 327 -14.07 -1.78 -36.25
CA ASN A 327 -12.66 -2.05 -35.94
C ASN A 327 -12.04 -0.92 -35.10
N ALA A 328 -12.39 0.34 -35.36
CA ALA A 328 -11.95 1.47 -34.55
C ALA A 328 -12.51 1.38 -33.12
N GLN A 329 -13.79 1.03 -32.95
CA GLN A 329 -14.39 0.81 -31.63
C GLN A 329 -13.72 -0.35 -30.87
N ILE A 330 -13.43 -1.47 -31.55
CA ILE A 330 -12.69 -2.60 -30.96
C ILE A 330 -11.28 -2.16 -30.52
N ALA A 331 -10.59 -1.38 -31.36
CA ALA A 331 -9.26 -0.88 -31.04
C ALA A 331 -9.27 0.06 -29.83
N GLU A 332 -10.24 0.96 -29.76
CA GLU A 332 -10.45 1.86 -28.61
C GLU A 332 -10.75 1.05 -27.34
N LEU A 333 -11.68 0.10 -27.40
CA LEU A 333 -12.03 -0.75 -26.25
C LEU A 333 -10.81 -1.53 -25.73
N LYS A 334 -10.03 -2.14 -26.65
CA LYS A 334 -8.78 -2.85 -26.30
C LYS A 334 -7.70 -1.94 -25.74
N SER A 335 -7.64 -0.68 -26.18
CA SER A 335 -6.66 0.27 -25.64
C SER A 335 -6.91 0.59 -24.17
N HIS A 336 -8.17 0.58 -23.73
CA HIS A 336 -8.55 0.84 -22.34
C HIS A 336 -8.50 -0.42 -21.46
N TRP A 337 -8.98 -1.56 -21.98
CA TRP A 337 -9.26 -2.75 -21.16
C TRP A 337 -8.58 -4.04 -21.62
N GLY A 338 -7.90 -4.03 -22.76
CA GLY A 338 -7.25 -5.22 -23.33
C GLY A 338 -6.17 -5.83 -22.45
N TRP A 339 -5.59 -5.07 -21.52
CA TRP A 339 -4.63 -5.57 -20.54
C TRP A 339 -5.27 -6.58 -19.55
N LEU A 340 -6.59 -6.60 -19.40
CA LEU A 340 -7.28 -7.57 -18.56
C LEU A 340 -7.20 -9.01 -19.11
N ASP A 341 -6.93 -9.17 -20.41
CA ASP A 341 -6.63 -10.49 -21.00
C ASP A 341 -5.40 -11.14 -20.37
N ASP A 342 -4.42 -10.33 -19.95
CA ASP A 342 -3.22 -10.76 -19.24
C ASP A 342 -3.52 -11.18 -17.80
N VAL A 343 -4.42 -10.45 -17.13
CA VAL A 343 -4.94 -10.81 -15.79
C VAL A 343 -5.65 -12.16 -15.87
N ARG A 344 -6.53 -12.36 -16.87
CA ARG A 344 -7.18 -13.67 -17.11
C ARG A 344 -6.14 -14.77 -17.29
N ARG A 345 -5.12 -14.55 -18.14
CA ARG A 345 -4.07 -15.55 -18.39
C ARG A 345 -3.39 -15.99 -17.09
N VAL A 346 -3.05 -15.04 -16.22
CA VAL A 346 -2.45 -15.31 -14.91
C VAL A 346 -3.44 -16.03 -13.99
N ALA A 347 -4.70 -15.60 -13.95
CA ALA A 347 -5.73 -16.22 -13.15
C ALA A 347 -5.96 -17.69 -13.55
N THR A 348 -5.98 -17.99 -14.85
CA THR A 348 -6.03 -19.37 -15.37
C THR A 348 -4.83 -20.19 -14.93
N GLY A 349 -3.62 -19.61 -14.94
CA GLY A 349 -2.41 -20.26 -14.42
C GLY A 349 -2.55 -20.66 -12.95
N LEU A 350 -2.95 -19.71 -12.10
CA LEU A 350 -3.18 -19.95 -10.66
C LEU A 350 -4.28 -20.98 -10.41
N SER A 351 -5.40 -20.90 -11.13
CA SER A 351 -6.49 -21.87 -11.04
C SER A 351 -6.02 -23.27 -11.41
N ASN A 352 -5.29 -23.41 -12.52
CA ASN A 352 -4.77 -24.69 -12.98
C ASN A 352 -3.78 -25.30 -11.98
N ASP A 353 -2.87 -24.50 -11.47
CA ASP A 353 -1.85 -24.95 -10.51
C ASP A 353 -2.49 -25.49 -9.22
N PHE A 354 -3.59 -24.89 -8.74
CA PHE A 354 -4.21 -25.27 -7.45
C PHE A 354 -5.41 -26.22 -7.55
N ASN A 355 -6.15 -26.23 -8.66
CA ASN A 355 -7.30 -27.12 -8.84
C ASN A 355 -6.94 -28.45 -9.52
N TYR A 356 -6.01 -28.43 -10.49
CA TYR A 356 -5.68 -29.59 -11.32
C TYR A 356 -4.25 -30.10 -11.10
N GLY A 357 -3.39 -29.26 -10.52
CA GLY A 357 -2.17 -29.66 -9.85
C GLY A 357 -0.96 -29.80 -10.76
N ARG A 358 0.15 -29.20 -10.32
CA ARG A 358 1.49 -29.72 -10.61
C ARG A 358 1.85 -30.74 -9.53
N PRO A 359 2.30 -31.95 -9.89
CA PRO A 359 2.84 -32.88 -8.90
C PRO A 359 3.94 -32.19 -8.07
N MET A 360 3.84 -32.26 -6.74
CA MET A 360 4.77 -31.63 -5.78
C MET A 360 4.65 -30.10 -5.62
N ASP A 361 3.58 -29.44 -6.11
CA ASP A 361 3.32 -28.06 -5.69
C ASP A 361 2.96 -28.01 -4.21
N THR A 362 3.78 -27.33 -3.42
CA THR A 362 3.61 -27.16 -1.98
C THR A 362 3.32 -25.71 -1.59
N ARG A 363 3.16 -24.79 -2.55
CA ARG A 363 2.96 -23.36 -2.30
C ARG A 363 1.74 -23.09 -1.44
N MET A 364 0.59 -23.65 -1.79
CA MET A 364 -0.65 -23.53 -1.01
C MET A 364 -0.52 -24.10 0.40
N LEU A 365 0.25 -25.17 0.59
CA LEU A 365 0.48 -25.77 1.91
C LEU A 365 1.44 -24.94 2.77
N ASN A 366 2.44 -24.31 2.16
CA ASN A 366 3.49 -23.58 2.86
C ASN A 366 3.11 -22.12 3.17
N HIS A 367 2.25 -21.52 2.34
CA HIS A 367 1.86 -20.10 2.39
C HIS A 367 0.37 -19.92 2.07
N GLU A 368 -0.49 -20.67 2.77
CA GLU A 368 -1.95 -20.63 2.59
C GLU A 368 -2.51 -19.20 2.72
N ASP A 369 -1.94 -18.41 3.63
CA ASP A 369 -2.29 -17.01 3.89
C ASP A 369 -2.14 -16.10 2.67
N ILE A 370 -1.26 -16.44 1.72
CA ILE A 370 -1.03 -15.65 0.50
C ILE A 370 -1.72 -16.28 -0.70
N PHE A 371 -1.53 -17.58 -0.90
CA PHE A 371 -2.01 -18.26 -2.10
C PHE A 371 -3.52 -18.51 -2.06
N ARG A 372 -4.13 -18.70 -0.89
CA ARG A 372 -5.58 -18.95 -0.79
C ARG A 372 -6.41 -17.70 -1.15
N PRO A 373 -6.13 -16.49 -0.62
CA PRO A 373 -6.82 -15.28 -1.08
C PRO A 373 -6.56 -14.99 -2.57
N ALA A 374 -5.32 -15.16 -3.02
CA ALA A 374 -4.96 -14.96 -4.42
C ALA A 374 -5.71 -15.90 -5.39
N TRP A 375 -5.80 -17.18 -5.03
CA TRP A 375 -6.57 -18.17 -5.76
C TRP A 375 -8.05 -17.81 -5.80
N LYS A 376 -8.67 -17.41 -4.67
CA LYS A 376 -10.07 -16.96 -4.64
C LYS A 376 -10.34 -15.79 -5.57
N ARG A 377 -9.43 -14.81 -5.63
CA ARG A 377 -9.52 -13.68 -6.56
C ARG A 377 -9.41 -14.11 -8.01
N ALA A 378 -8.51 -15.06 -8.31
CA ALA A 378 -8.38 -15.64 -9.64
C ALA A 378 -9.66 -16.38 -10.07
N GLU A 379 -10.23 -17.22 -9.20
CA GLU A 379 -11.49 -17.93 -9.47
C GLU A 379 -12.66 -16.96 -9.69
N LEU A 380 -12.77 -15.91 -8.86
CA LEU A 380 -13.78 -14.86 -9.05
C LEU A 380 -13.65 -14.19 -10.42
N PHE A 381 -12.42 -13.83 -10.81
CA PHE A 381 -12.15 -13.19 -12.10
C PHE A 381 -12.51 -14.11 -13.28
N LEU A 382 -12.20 -15.40 -13.17
CA LEU A 382 -12.55 -16.41 -14.19
C LEU A 382 -14.06 -16.69 -14.24
N ASP A 383 -14.76 -16.71 -13.12
CA ASP A 383 -16.22 -16.86 -13.06
C ASP A 383 -16.92 -15.76 -13.88
N TYR A 384 -16.51 -14.50 -13.69
CA TYR A 384 -17.07 -13.37 -14.44
C TYR A 384 -16.74 -13.48 -15.93
N TYR A 385 -15.51 -13.86 -16.27
CA TYR A 385 -15.14 -14.13 -17.67
C TYR A 385 -16.00 -15.22 -18.30
N HIS A 386 -16.23 -16.34 -17.60
CA HIS A 386 -17.05 -17.43 -18.12
C HIS A 386 -18.51 -17.03 -18.31
N LYS A 387 -19.05 -16.21 -17.41
CA LYS A 387 -20.40 -15.63 -17.58
C LYS A 387 -20.48 -14.74 -18.82
N ALA A 388 -19.49 -13.86 -19.03
CA ALA A 388 -19.43 -13.04 -20.24
C ALA A 388 -19.35 -13.93 -21.51
N TRP A 389 -18.51 -14.97 -21.49
CA TRP A 389 -18.36 -15.91 -22.60
C TRP A 389 -19.66 -16.66 -22.92
N ASN A 390 -20.40 -17.08 -21.89
CA ASN A 390 -21.65 -17.82 -22.05
C ASN A 390 -22.86 -16.91 -22.37
N GLY A 391 -22.68 -15.59 -22.40
CA GLY A 391 -23.78 -14.63 -22.53
C GLY A 391 -24.73 -14.63 -21.33
N GLU A 392 -24.23 -15.05 -20.15
CA GLU A 392 -24.99 -15.04 -18.92
C GLU A 392 -25.04 -13.62 -18.33
N GLU A 393 -26.23 -13.20 -17.90
CA GLU A 393 -26.35 -11.98 -17.11
C GLU A 393 -25.75 -12.20 -15.72
N LEU A 394 -25.05 -11.18 -15.22
CA LEU A 394 -24.64 -11.12 -13.83
C LEU A 394 -25.90 -11.00 -12.94
N THR A 395 -26.47 -12.11 -12.48
CA THR A 395 -27.61 -12.10 -11.54
C THR A 395 -27.24 -11.31 -10.29
N ASP A 396 -28.03 -10.27 -9.95
CA ASP A 396 -27.93 -9.37 -8.78
C ASP A 396 -26.69 -9.63 -7.90
N ILE A 397 -25.52 -9.30 -8.44
CA ILE A 397 -24.41 -8.98 -7.56
C ILE A 397 -24.87 -7.70 -6.88
N SER A 398 -24.94 -7.72 -5.55
CA SER A 398 -25.05 -6.53 -4.73
C SER A 398 -23.79 -5.69 -4.98
N TRP A 399 -23.77 -5.03 -6.13
CA TRP A 399 -22.67 -4.23 -6.60
C TRP A 399 -22.64 -2.99 -5.71
N LEU A 400 -21.48 -2.73 -5.13
CA LEU A 400 -21.37 -1.95 -3.88
C LEU A 400 -21.41 -0.43 -4.07
N GLY A 401 -21.44 0.09 -5.31
CA GLY A 401 -21.29 1.53 -5.56
C GLY A 401 -19.86 1.99 -5.83
N ILE A 402 -18.86 1.12 -5.61
CA ILE A 402 -17.45 1.52 -5.44
C ILE A 402 -16.73 1.80 -6.79
N ASP A 403 -17.37 1.60 -7.95
CA ASP A 403 -16.76 1.74 -9.30
C ASP A 403 -16.06 3.08 -9.45
N THR A 404 -16.66 4.14 -8.93
CA THR A 404 -16.24 5.49 -9.26
C THR A 404 -14.88 5.85 -8.68
N ILE A 405 -14.51 5.37 -7.49
CA ILE A 405 -13.14 5.63 -7.01
C ILE A 405 -12.11 4.81 -7.79
N HIS A 406 -12.47 3.57 -8.14
CA HIS A 406 -11.58 2.68 -8.87
C HIS A 406 -11.34 3.16 -10.30
N SER A 407 -12.41 3.54 -10.99
CA SER A 407 -12.40 3.99 -12.39
C SER A 407 -11.65 5.29 -12.62
N TYR A 408 -11.45 6.11 -11.58
CA TYR A 408 -10.87 7.45 -11.76
C TYR A 408 -9.56 7.68 -11.01
N PHE A 409 -9.39 7.04 -9.85
CA PHE A 409 -8.30 7.36 -8.94
C PHE A 409 -7.38 6.19 -8.62
N THR A 410 -7.82 4.94 -8.71
CA THR A 410 -7.00 3.81 -8.24
C THR A 410 -6.65 2.79 -9.30
N HIS A 411 -7.39 2.70 -10.41
CA HIS A 411 -7.08 1.73 -11.46
C HIS A 411 -5.66 1.91 -11.97
N ASP A 412 -5.04 0.79 -12.30
CA ASP A 412 -3.74 0.78 -12.93
C ASP A 412 -3.92 1.06 -14.43
N LEU A 413 -3.60 2.26 -14.93
CA LEU A 413 -3.30 2.39 -16.36
C LEU A 413 -1.91 1.78 -16.55
N GLN A 414 -1.84 0.50 -16.93
CA GLN A 414 -0.59 -0.09 -17.40
C GLN A 414 -0.26 0.42 -18.79
N THR A 415 0.07 1.72 -18.89
CA THR A 415 0.55 2.37 -20.11
C THR A 415 2.07 2.56 -20.10
N VAL A 416 2.76 2.23 -19.00
CA VAL A 416 4.21 2.42 -18.88
C VAL A 416 4.92 1.06 -18.77
N ASP A 417 5.65 0.75 -19.83
CA ASP A 417 6.37 -0.48 -20.16
C ASP A 417 5.50 -1.71 -20.47
N THR A 418 5.28 -1.92 -21.77
CA THR A 418 4.93 -3.22 -22.39
C THR A 418 5.88 -4.39 -22.02
N GLY A 419 6.90 -4.15 -21.18
CA GLY A 419 7.86 -5.13 -20.69
C GLY A 419 7.59 -5.66 -19.27
N ALA A 420 6.74 -5.02 -18.46
CA ALA A 420 6.37 -5.53 -17.15
C ALA A 420 5.14 -6.45 -17.27
N SER A 421 5.36 -7.73 -17.58
CA SER A 421 4.25 -8.69 -17.70
C SER A 421 3.52 -8.88 -16.36
N ILE A 422 2.18 -8.83 -16.42
CA ILE A 422 1.33 -9.25 -15.29
C ILE A 422 1.68 -10.71 -14.97
N ASN A 423 1.95 -10.98 -13.70
CA ASN A 423 2.32 -12.28 -13.18
C ASN A 423 1.46 -12.65 -11.95
N GLU A 424 1.64 -13.84 -11.40
CA GLU A 424 0.85 -14.38 -10.28
C GLU A 424 0.74 -13.45 -9.06
N SER A 425 1.76 -12.63 -8.78
CA SER A 425 1.74 -11.66 -7.67
C SER A 425 0.68 -10.57 -7.83
N PHE A 426 0.10 -10.39 -9.02
CA PHE A 426 -0.99 -9.45 -9.25
C PHE A 426 -2.22 -9.75 -8.38
N SER A 427 -2.45 -11.00 -7.99
CA SER A 427 -3.57 -11.39 -7.12
C SER A 427 -3.22 -11.36 -5.63
N PHE A 428 -1.99 -10.98 -5.27
CA PHE A 428 -1.47 -11.11 -3.91
C PHE A 428 -1.66 -9.81 -3.13
N VAL A 429 -1.78 -9.93 -1.81
CA VAL A 429 -1.64 -8.78 -0.90
C VAL A 429 -0.16 -8.52 -0.64
N VAL A 430 0.19 -7.25 -0.41
CA VAL A 430 1.53 -6.85 0.07
C VAL A 430 1.98 -7.66 1.29
N TRP A 431 3.26 -8.01 1.35
CA TRP A 431 3.78 -8.75 2.50
C TRP A 431 3.82 -7.86 3.76
N LEU A 432 3.20 -8.31 4.84
CA LEU A 432 3.19 -7.61 6.14
C LEU A 432 4.36 -8.05 7.01
N ASN A 433 5.22 -7.10 7.37
CA ASN A 433 6.23 -7.29 8.40
C ASN A 433 5.62 -6.91 9.75
N ILE A 434 5.19 -7.92 10.50
CA ILE A 434 4.72 -7.73 11.87
C ILE A 434 5.95 -7.51 12.76
N PRO A 435 6.10 -6.33 13.37
CA PRO A 435 7.24 -6.03 14.23
C PRO A 435 7.22 -6.88 15.50
N ASN A 436 8.41 -7.29 15.98
CA ASN A 436 8.54 -8.03 17.23
C ASN A 436 8.65 -7.07 18.42
N GLN A 437 8.07 -7.45 19.56
CA GLN A 437 8.33 -6.81 20.84
C GLN A 437 9.84 -6.88 21.18
N LYS A 438 10.52 -5.73 21.31
CA LYS A 438 11.95 -5.66 21.67
C LYS A 438 12.17 -6.39 23.01
N LYS A 439 12.99 -7.44 23.03
CA LYS A 439 13.55 -7.98 24.28
C LYS A 439 14.53 -6.96 24.85
N THR A 440 14.19 -6.32 25.96
CA THR A 440 15.06 -5.38 26.68
C THR A 440 16.36 -6.08 27.07
N ARG A 441 17.44 -5.85 26.32
CA ARG A 441 18.79 -6.21 26.76
C ARG A 441 19.20 -5.22 27.85
N ARG A 442 19.11 -5.63 29.12
CA ARG A 442 19.80 -4.94 30.22
C ARG A 442 21.30 -4.91 29.90
N LYS A 443 21.84 -3.76 29.50
CA LYS A 443 23.28 -3.50 29.52
C LYS A 443 23.72 -3.53 30.98
N VAL A 444 24.20 -4.69 31.44
CA VAL A 444 24.97 -4.77 32.68
C VAL A 444 26.28 -4.02 32.41
N ARG A 445 26.39 -2.78 32.93
CA ARG A 445 27.68 -2.10 33.01
C ARG A 445 28.58 -2.95 33.92
N ARG A 446 29.53 -3.68 33.34
CA ARG A 446 30.66 -4.23 34.10
C ARG A 446 31.51 -3.04 34.54
N THR A 447 31.39 -2.66 35.81
CA THR A 447 32.36 -1.80 36.46
C THR A 447 33.68 -2.57 36.49
N VAL A 448 34.65 -2.15 35.68
CA VAL A 448 36.01 -2.67 35.76
C VAL A 448 36.65 -2.01 36.98
N THR A 449 36.70 -2.73 38.10
CA THR A 449 37.54 -2.36 39.23
C THR A 449 38.99 -2.66 38.86
N ILE A 450 39.77 -1.61 38.56
CA ILE A 450 41.22 -1.72 38.42
C ILE A 450 41.79 -1.86 39.83
N SER A 451 42.10 -3.09 40.24
CA SER A 451 42.95 -3.33 41.41
C SER A 451 44.40 -3.09 41.00
N ARG A 452 45.01 -2.03 41.53
CA ARG A 452 46.45 -1.81 41.53
C ARG A 452 47.13 -2.96 42.28
N PHE A 453 47.83 -3.83 41.58
CA PHE A 453 48.90 -4.63 42.18
C PHE A 453 50.16 -3.78 42.24
N VAL A 454 50.55 -3.41 43.45
CA VAL A 454 51.88 -2.87 43.78
C VAL A 454 52.79 -4.07 44.01
N ARG A 455 53.91 -4.12 43.28
CA ARG A 455 55.02 -5.05 43.51
C ARG A 455 55.60 -4.85 44.91
N TRP A 456 55.85 -5.95 45.61
CA TRP A 456 57.12 -6.25 46.28
C TRP A 456 57.42 -7.73 46.07
#